data_AF-A0A7Y0A4N9-F1
#
_entry.id   AF-A0A7Y0A4N9-F1
#
_cell.length_a   1.000
_cell.length_b   1.000
_cell.length_c   1.000
_cell.angle_alpha   90.00
_cell.angle_beta   90.00
_cell.angle_gamma   90.00
#
_symmetry.space_group_name_H-M   'P 1'
#
loop_
_entity.id
_entity.type
_entity.pdbx_description
1 polymer ?
#
loop_
_entity_poly.entity_id
_entity_poly.type
_entity_poly.pdbx_seq_one_letter_code
_entity_poly.pdbx_strand_id
1 'polypeptide(L)'
;MVAEPSFFTYRQKTDIITRVPLLPVAQELVLKYENHPQCVNSDVLFPVLSNQKMNSYLKEIASVCGINKDLTFHIARHTFATTVTLSNGVPIESVSKMLGHRNIKTTQHYAKILDKKVSDDMAVLKDRLQTK
;
A
#
# COMPACT_ATOMS: atom_id res chain seq x y z
N MET A 1 -16.36 17.21 9.16
CA MET A 1 -15.61 16.12 8.51
C MET A 1 -14.19 16.60 8.29
N VAL A 2 -13.23 16.13 9.08
CA VAL A 2 -11.81 16.45 8.85
C VAL A 2 -11.36 15.63 7.65
N ALA A 3 -10.79 16.27 6.62
CA ALA A 3 -10.28 15.56 5.46
C ALA A 3 -9.13 14.65 5.89
N GLU A 4 -9.20 13.35 5.59
CA GLU A 4 -8.12 12.43 5.91
C GLU A 4 -6.85 12.78 5.14
N PRO A 5 -5.67 12.80 5.80
CA PRO A 5 -4.41 13.12 5.16
C PRO A 5 -4.15 12.14 4.01
N SER A 6 -3.79 12.67 2.85
CA SER A 6 -3.59 11.89 1.63
C SER A 6 -2.45 12.48 0.82
N PHE A 7 -1.72 11.65 0.10
CA PHE A 7 -0.78 12.13 -0.92
C PHE A 7 -1.34 11.89 -2.32
N PHE A 8 -0.94 12.77 -3.24
CA PHE A 8 -1.29 12.67 -4.65
C PHE A 8 -0.03 12.29 -5.42
N THR A 9 -0.11 11.24 -6.25
CA THR A 9 0.98 10.87 -7.16
C THR A 9 0.56 11.14 -8.59
N TYR A 10 1.43 11.80 -9.34
CA TYR A 10 1.31 12.00 -10.78
C TYR A 10 2.26 11.04 -11.49
N ARG A 11 1.73 10.02 -12.16
CA ARG A 11 2.55 9.07 -12.91
C ARG A 11 2.66 9.50 -14.37
N GLN A 12 3.83 9.99 -14.77
CA GLN A 12 4.12 10.46 -16.14
C GLN A 12 3.75 9.45 -17.25
N LYS A 13 3.82 8.15 -16.98
CA LYS A 13 3.55 7.10 -17.99
C LYS A 13 2.06 6.84 -18.26
N THR A 14 1.14 7.29 -17.39
CA THR A 14 -0.29 6.95 -17.51
C THR A 14 -1.24 8.14 -17.37
N ASP A 15 -0.74 9.33 -17.03
CA ASP A 15 -1.52 10.55 -16.82
C ASP A 15 -2.70 10.38 -15.84
N ILE A 16 -2.51 9.51 -14.85
CA ILE A 16 -3.50 9.25 -13.80
C ILE A 16 -3.02 9.87 -12.51
N ILE A 17 -3.85 10.77 -11.99
CA ILE A 17 -3.75 11.25 -10.61
C ILE A 17 -4.27 10.16 -9.70
N THR A 18 -3.42 9.71 -8.79
CA THR A 18 -3.80 8.73 -7.78
C THR A 18 -3.76 9.39 -6.41
N ARG A 19 -4.89 9.35 -5.70
CA ARG A 19 -4.98 9.75 -4.30
C ARG A 19 -4.86 8.51 -3.41
N VAL A 20 -3.92 8.53 -2.47
CA VAL A 20 -3.74 7.47 -1.50
C VAL A 20 -3.89 8.06 -0.10
N PRO A 21 -4.91 7.63 0.69
CA PRO A 21 -5.02 8.00 2.09
C PRO A 21 -3.81 7.51 2.88
N LEU A 22 -3.30 8.35 3.77
CA LEU A 22 -2.21 7.99 4.67
C LEU A 22 -2.76 7.23 5.87
N LEU A 23 -2.20 6.05 6.10
CA LEU A 23 -2.41 5.33 7.36
C LEU A 23 -1.63 6.01 8.49
N PRO A 24 -2.04 5.88 9.76
CA PRO A 24 -1.39 6.54 10.90
C PRO A 24 0.13 6.32 10.94
N VAL A 25 0.58 5.09 10.73
CA VAL A 25 2.01 4.74 10.71
C VAL A 25 2.77 5.48 9.60
N ALA A 26 2.16 5.67 8.43
CA ALA A 26 2.78 6.42 7.34
C ALA A 26 2.85 7.92 7.66
N GLN A 27 1.82 8.46 8.31
CA GLN A 27 1.79 9.85 8.76
C GLN A 27 2.87 10.13 9.81
N GLU A 28 3.02 9.24 10.81
CA GLU A 28 4.09 9.33 11.81
C GLU A 28 5.47 9.36 11.17
N LEU A 29 5.71 8.54 10.14
CA LEU A 29 6.97 8.54 9.42
C LEU A 29 7.20 9.84 8.67
N VAL A 30 6.19 10.40 8.00
CA VAL A 30 6.33 11.71 7.32
C VAL A 30 6.69 12.80 8.32
N LEU A 31 5.97 12.86 9.46
CA LEU A 31 6.24 13.85 10.51
C LEU A 31 7.64 13.69 11.12
N LYS A 32 8.12 12.45 11.30
CA LYS A 32 9.46 12.18 11.81
C LYS A 32 10.57 12.79 10.95
N TYR A 33 10.40 12.84 9.63
CA TYR A 33 11.41 13.34 8.70
C TYR A 33 11.17 14.79 8.22
N GLU A 34 10.10 15.45 8.68
CA GLU A 34 9.70 16.80 8.24
C GLU A 34 10.85 17.82 8.35
N ASN A 35 11.60 17.79 9.46
CA ASN A 35 12.70 18.71 9.72
C ASN A 35 14.08 18.17 9.28
N HIS A 36 14.13 17.08 8.51
CA HIS A 36 15.40 16.53 8.06
C HIS A 36 16.07 17.49 7.06
N PRO A 37 17.38 17.82 7.18
CA PRO A 37 18.03 18.82 6.33
C PRO A 37 17.86 18.58 4.82
N GLN A 38 17.93 17.33 4.37
CA GLN A 38 17.71 16.99 2.96
C GLN A 38 16.25 17.20 2.53
N CYS A 39 15.28 16.95 3.41
CA CYS A 39 13.86 17.13 3.12
C CYS A 39 13.54 18.61 2.95
N VAL A 40 14.02 19.45 3.87
CA VAL A 40 13.84 20.90 3.83
C VAL A 40 14.53 21.52 2.61
N ASN A 41 15.77 21.10 2.31
CA ASN A 41 16.55 21.69 1.22
C ASN A 41 16.09 21.26 -0.18
N SER A 42 15.46 20.09 -0.32
CA SER A 42 15.09 19.52 -1.62
C SER A 42 13.58 19.37 -1.84
N ASP A 43 12.77 19.86 -0.89
CA ASP A 43 11.30 19.78 -0.92
C ASP A 43 10.79 18.35 -1.17
N VAL A 44 11.31 17.39 -0.39
CA VAL A 44 10.96 15.96 -0.47
C VAL A 44 10.47 15.44 0.87
N LEU A 45 9.50 14.52 0.82
CA LEU A 45 8.91 13.92 2.03
C LEU A 45 9.88 13.06 2.85
N PHE A 46 10.89 12.47 2.19
CA PHE A 46 11.86 11.58 2.81
C PHE A 46 13.25 11.80 2.23
N PRO A 47 14.32 11.54 3.00
CA PRO A 47 15.68 11.45 2.46
C PRO A 47 15.83 10.14 1.68
N VAL A 48 15.34 10.10 0.44
CA VAL A 48 15.26 8.88 -0.36
C VAL A 48 16.59 8.57 -1.03
N LEU A 49 17.08 7.34 -0.86
CA LEU A 49 18.22 6.81 -1.61
C LEU A 49 17.78 6.20 -2.94
N SER A 50 18.74 5.88 -3.81
CA SER A 50 18.42 5.17 -5.06
C SER A 50 17.69 3.85 -4.77
N ASN A 51 16.80 3.45 -5.68
CA ASN A 51 16.07 2.17 -5.57
C ASN A 51 17.01 0.98 -5.38
N GLN A 52 18.17 1.00 -6.03
CA GLN A 52 19.19 -0.04 -5.87
C GLN A 52 19.71 -0.10 -4.44
N LYS A 53 20.09 1.05 -3.86
CA LYS A 53 20.62 1.12 -2.50
C LYS A 53 19.57 0.74 -1.46
N MET A 54 18.34 1.23 -1.63
CA MET A 54 17.21 0.85 -0.78
C MET A 54 16.96 -0.65 -0.79
N ASN A 55 16.96 -1.29 -1.97
CA ASN A 55 16.77 -2.75 -2.05
C ASN A 55 17.95 -3.52 -1.42
N SER A 56 19.18 -3.02 -1.47
CA SER A 56 20.30 -3.62 -0.70
C SER A 56 20.04 -3.56 0.80
N TYR A 57 19.61 -2.41 1.33
CA TYR A 57 19.28 -2.30 2.76
C TYR A 57 18.10 -3.17 3.16
N LEU A 58 17.09 -3.32 2.31
CA LEU A 58 15.98 -4.25 2.57
C LEU A 58 16.45 -5.70 2.71
N LYS A 59 17.48 -6.12 1.95
CA LYS A 59 18.07 -7.47 2.09
C LYS A 59 18.83 -7.62 3.40
N GLU A 60 19.58 -6.62 3.82
CA GLU A 60 20.28 -6.61 5.10
C GLU A 60 19.28 -6.70 6.26
N ILE A 61 18.23 -5.88 6.24
CA ILE A 61 17.13 -5.92 7.22
C ILE A 61 16.47 -7.30 7.22
N ALA A 62 16.19 -7.88 6.05
CA ALA A 62 15.61 -9.22 5.96
C ALA A 62 16.50 -10.26 6.65
N SER A 63 17.82 -10.20 6.43
CA SER A 63 18.79 -11.09 7.06
C SER A 63 18.81 -10.94 8.58
N VAL A 64 18.84 -9.72 9.10
CA VAL A 64 18.85 -9.44 10.55
C VAL A 64 17.54 -9.90 11.21
N CYS A 65 16.41 -9.75 10.52
CA CYS A 65 15.10 -10.18 11.01
C CYS A 65 14.80 -11.68 10.78
N GLY A 66 15.71 -12.45 10.17
CA GLY A 66 15.47 -13.87 9.85
C GLY A 66 14.38 -14.10 8.80
N ILE A 67 14.13 -13.13 7.93
CA ILE A 67 13.12 -13.20 6.87
C ILE A 67 13.75 -13.86 5.64
N ASN A 68 13.35 -15.11 5.36
CA ASN A 68 13.84 -15.92 4.24
C ASN A 68 13.21 -15.55 2.88
N LYS A 69 12.84 -14.29 2.69
CA LYS A 69 12.20 -13.79 1.47
C LYS A 69 12.89 -12.51 1.01
N ASP A 70 13.14 -12.41 -0.28
CA ASP A 70 13.78 -11.24 -0.89
C ASP A 70 12.93 -9.97 -0.78
N LEU A 71 13.14 -9.16 0.26
CA LEU A 71 12.42 -7.91 0.44
C LEU A 71 12.79 -6.89 -0.65
N THR A 72 11.78 -6.39 -1.35
CA THR A 72 11.91 -5.33 -2.36
C THR A 72 10.71 -4.39 -2.30
N PHE A 73 10.83 -3.19 -2.89
CA PHE A 73 9.69 -2.28 -3.04
C PHE A 73 8.51 -2.89 -3.79
N HIS A 74 8.77 -3.77 -4.76
CA HIS A 74 7.72 -4.47 -5.47
C HIS A 74 6.92 -5.34 -4.49
N ILE A 75 7.59 -6.07 -3.60
CA ILE A 75 6.91 -6.86 -2.57
C ILE A 75 6.13 -5.97 -1.60
N ALA A 76 6.68 -4.82 -1.18
CA ALA A 76 5.95 -3.88 -0.33
C ALA A 76 4.63 -3.43 -0.97
N ARG A 77 4.64 -3.11 -2.27
CA ARG A 77 3.42 -2.78 -3.04
C ARG A 77 2.43 -3.94 -3.11
N HIS A 78 2.93 -5.16 -3.33
CA HIS A 78 2.09 -6.37 -3.32
C HIS A 78 1.46 -6.59 -1.95
N THR A 79 2.23 -6.48 -0.86
CA THR A 79 1.74 -6.61 0.51
C THR A 79 0.70 -5.54 0.86
N PHE A 80 0.90 -4.30 0.40
CA PHE A 80 -0.11 -3.24 0.55
C PHE A 80 -1.43 -3.60 -0.15
N ALA A 81 -1.36 -4.04 -1.42
CA ALA A 81 -2.53 -4.41 -2.20
C ALA A 81 -3.28 -5.62 -1.62
N THR A 82 -2.55 -6.59 -1.09
CA THR A 82 -3.12 -7.86 -0.65
C THR A 82 -3.47 -7.83 0.82
N THR A 83 -2.46 -7.87 1.68
CA THR A 83 -2.60 -7.99 3.13
C THR A 83 -3.18 -6.75 3.78
N VAL A 84 -2.71 -5.56 3.42
CA VAL A 84 -3.14 -4.32 4.09
C VAL A 84 -4.55 -3.91 3.66
N THR A 85 -4.91 -4.09 2.39
CA THR A 85 -6.17 -3.59 1.83
C THR A 85 -7.18 -4.68 1.52
N LEU A 86 -6.96 -5.54 0.51
CA LEU A 86 -7.94 -6.56 0.09
C LEU A 86 -8.36 -7.48 1.24
N SER A 87 -7.42 -8.02 2.01
CA SER A 87 -7.72 -8.89 3.16
C SER A 87 -8.56 -8.17 4.22
N ASN A 88 -8.36 -6.86 4.40
CA ASN A 88 -9.13 -6.03 5.35
C ASN A 88 -10.43 -5.45 4.76
N GLY A 89 -10.87 -5.91 3.58
CA GLY A 89 -12.20 -5.56 3.05
C GLY A 89 -12.26 -4.29 2.23
N VAL A 90 -11.10 -3.74 1.85
CA VAL A 90 -11.08 -2.65 0.88
C VAL A 90 -11.48 -3.20 -0.50
N PRO A 91 -12.48 -2.62 -1.18
CA PRO A 91 -12.90 -3.08 -2.50
C PRO A 91 -11.77 -3.04 -3.52
N ILE A 92 -11.74 -4.02 -4.43
CA ILE A 92 -10.69 -4.15 -5.43
C ILE A 92 -10.61 -2.93 -6.36
N GLU A 93 -11.72 -2.25 -6.62
CA GLU A 93 -11.79 -1.01 -7.39
C GLU A 93 -11.03 0.12 -6.68
N SER A 94 -11.21 0.24 -5.36
CA SER A 94 -10.50 1.22 -4.53
C SER A 94 -9.01 0.91 -4.49
N VAL A 95 -8.63 -0.36 -4.32
CA VAL A 95 -7.23 -0.78 -4.37
C VAL A 95 -6.62 -0.50 -5.75
N SER A 96 -7.32 -0.84 -6.82
CA SER A 96 -6.88 -0.59 -8.21
C SER A 96 -6.63 0.89 -8.47
N LYS A 97 -7.51 1.77 -7.95
CA LYS A 97 -7.36 3.23 -8.02
C LYS A 97 -6.14 3.70 -7.24
N MET A 98 -5.98 3.28 -5.97
CA MET A 98 -4.82 3.64 -5.13
C MET A 98 -3.49 3.14 -5.70
N LEU A 99 -3.50 2.06 -6.48
CA LEU A 99 -2.33 1.56 -7.19
C LEU A 99 -2.08 2.29 -8.52
N GLY A 100 -3.00 3.12 -9.02
CA GLY A 100 -2.88 3.79 -10.30
C GLY A 100 -2.93 2.82 -11.50
N HIS A 101 -3.69 1.73 -11.37
CA HIS A 101 -3.91 0.79 -12.47
C HIS A 101 -5.05 1.27 -13.38
N ARG A 102 -4.76 1.46 -14.68
CA ARG A 102 -5.76 1.81 -15.71
C ARG A 102 -6.83 0.74 -15.90
N ASN A 103 -6.42 -0.51 -15.75
CA ASN A 103 -7.28 -1.67 -15.96
C ASN A 103 -7.30 -2.50 -14.68
N ILE A 104 -8.50 -2.77 -14.18
CA ILE A 104 -8.71 -3.61 -13.00
C ILE A 104 -8.14 -5.01 -13.17
N LYS A 105 -8.03 -5.51 -14.41
CA LYS A 105 -7.39 -6.80 -14.74
C LYS A 105 -5.98 -6.93 -14.17
N THR A 106 -5.21 -5.84 -14.08
CA THR A 106 -3.88 -5.87 -13.46
C THR A 106 -3.96 -6.16 -11.96
N THR A 107 -4.98 -5.64 -11.28
CA THR A 107 -5.26 -5.89 -9.86
C THR A 107 -5.89 -7.26 -9.65
N GLN A 108 -6.59 -7.81 -10.65
CA GLN A 108 -7.17 -9.17 -10.60
C GLN A 108 -6.12 -10.29 -10.53
N HIS A 109 -4.83 -10.01 -10.74
CA HIS A 109 -3.77 -11.00 -10.44
C HIS A 109 -3.80 -11.46 -8.97
N TYR A 110 -4.45 -10.71 -8.07
CA TYR A 110 -4.71 -11.08 -6.68
C TYR A 110 -5.93 -12.02 -6.49
N ALA A 111 -6.46 -12.63 -7.56
CA ALA A 111 -7.68 -13.46 -7.56
C ALA A 111 -7.79 -14.45 -6.39
N LYS A 112 -6.71 -15.15 -6.05
CA LYS A 112 -6.70 -16.12 -4.93
C LYS A 112 -7.12 -15.53 -3.58
N ILE A 113 -6.82 -14.24 -3.35
CA ILE A 113 -7.21 -13.55 -2.12
C ILE A 113 -8.69 -13.16 -2.16
N LEU A 114 -9.21 -12.85 -3.35
CA LEU A 114 -10.63 -12.56 -3.55
C LEU A 114 -11.48 -13.80 -3.28
N ASP A 115 -11.03 -15.00 -3.69
CA ASP A 115 -11.79 -16.23 -3.44
C ASP A 115 -11.97 -16.48 -1.93
N LYS A 116 -10.89 -16.31 -1.15
CA LYS A 116 -10.97 -16.40 0.31
C LYS A 116 -11.91 -15.33 0.88
N LYS A 117 -11.79 -14.10 0.39
CA LYS A 117 -12.63 -12.96 0.78
C LYS A 117 -14.12 -13.26 0.59
N VAL A 118 -14.50 -13.83 -0.55
CA VAL A 118 -15.88 -14.19 -0.86
C VAL A 118 -16.44 -15.16 0.18
N SER A 119 -15.66 -16.17 0.58
CA SER A 119 -16.07 -17.11 1.63
C SER A 119 -16.29 -16.41 2.97
N ASP A 120 -15.36 -15.53 3.37
CA ASP A 120 -15.43 -14.80 4.63
C ASP A 120 -16.65 -13.84 4.65
N ASP A 121 -16.86 -13.10 3.55
CA ASP A 121 -17.97 -12.16 3.40
C ASP A 121 -19.34 -12.86 3.40
N MET A 122 -19.44 -14.04 2.77
CA MET A 122 -20.67 -14.86 2.79
C MET A 122 -20.97 -15.44 4.18
N ALA A 123 -19.94 -15.80 4.96
CA ALA A 123 -20.13 -16.22 6.34
C ALA A 123 -20.72 -15.07 7.20
N VAL A 124 -20.14 -13.87 7.10
CA VAL A 124 -20.65 -12.67 7.79
C VAL A 124 -22.08 -12.35 7.36
N LEU A 125 -22.40 -12.47 6.06
CA LEU A 125 -23.75 -12.25 5.55
C LEU A 125 -24.74 -13.26 6.13
N LYS A 126 -24.37 -14.55 6.19
CA LYS A 126 -25.20 -15.61 6.76
C LYS A 126 -25.56 -15.30 8.21
N ASP A 127 -24.58 -14.92 9.03
CA ASP A 127 -24.81 -14.59 10.44
C ASP A 127 -25.75 -13.40 10.60
N ARG A 128 -25.57 -12.35 9.80
CA ARG A 128 -26.44 -11.16 9.80
C ARG A 128 -27.89 -11.49 9.43
N LEU A 129 -28.09 -12.42 8.51
CA LEU A 129 -29.43 -12.85 8.08
C LEU A 129 -30.10 -13.81 9.07
N GLN A 130 -29.32 -14.53 9.89
CA GLN A 130 -29.83 -15.41 10.95
C GLN A 130 -30.17 -14.68 12.26
N THR A 131 -29.63 -13.48 12.46
CA THR A 131 -29.90 -12.65 13.65
C THR A 131 -31.15 -11.77 13.48
N LYS A 132 -32.00 -12.10 12.51
CA LYS A 132 -33.31 -11.49 12.24
C LYS A 132 -34.41 -12.54 12.42
#